data_AF-A0AAT9HHW4-F1
#
_entry.id   AF-A0AAT9HHW4-F1
#
_cell.length_a   1.000
_cell.length_b   1.000
_cell.length_c   1.000
_cell.angle_alpha   90.00
_cell.angle_beta   90.00
_cell.angle_gamma   90.00
#
_symmetry.space_group_name_H-M   'P 1'
#
loop_
_entity.id
_entity.type
_entity.pdbx_description
1 polymer ?
#
loop_
_entity_poly.entity_id
_entity_poly.type
_entity_poly.pdbx_seq_one_letter_code
_entity_poly.pdbx_strand_id
1 'polypeptide(L)'
;MADAAASGTRTAQSAQRVLVAADKFKGSLTAVEVAERVTAGLRRIVPDLSVEALPVADGGDGTVAAAVAAGFERREVRVTGPSAIR
;
A
#
# COMPACT_ATOMS: atom_id res chain seq x y z
N MET A 1 -38.39 -25.42 32.35
CA MET A 1 -38.30 -25.65 30.89
C MET A 1 -38.78 -24.40 30.19
N ALA A 2 -37.88 -23.42 30.04
CA ALA A 2 -37.96 -22.27 29.14
C ALA A 2 -36.63 -21.51 29.34
N ASP A 3 -35.62 -21.88 28.54
CA ASP A 3 -34.35 -21.19 28.51
C ASP A 3 -34.45 -20.07 27.47
N ALA A 4 -34.11 -18.85 27.91
CA ALA A 4 -34.07 -17.66 27.09
C ALA A 4 -32.77 -17.67 26.29
N ALA A 5 -32.80 -18.25 25.08
CA ALA A 5 -31.68 -18.14 24.16
C ALA A 5 -31.73 -16.77 23.47
N ALA A 6 -30.85 -15.90 23.92
CA ALA A 6 -30.60 -14.56 23.42
C ALA A 6 -30.57 -14.51 21.88
N SER A 7 -31.38 -13.60 21.34
CA SER A 7 -31.28 -13.09 19.98
C SER A 7 -29.90 -12.45 19.80
N GLY A 8 -28.93 -13.26 19.38
CA GLY A 8 -27.59 -12.82 19.04
C GLY A 8 -27.66 -11.94 17.79
N THR A 9 -27.82 -10.64 18.00
CA THR A 9 -27.51 -9.62 17.00
C THR A 9 -26.06 -9.82 16.61
N ARG A 10 -25.79 -10.54 15.52
CA ARG A 10 -24.53 -10.42 14.79
C ARG A 10 -24.49 -8.97 14.35
N THR A 11 -23.82 -8.12 15.13
CA THR A 11 -23.26 -6.88 14.61
C THR A 11 -22.54 -7.29 13.35
N ALA A 12 -23.01 -6.80 12.20
CA ALA A 12 -22.35 -7.02 10.93
C ALA A 12 -20.89 -6.66 11.17
N GLN A 13 -20.03 -7.68 11.20
CA GLN A 13 -18.62 -7.50 11.45
C GLN A 13 -18.16 -6.64 10.29
N SER A 14 -17.90 -5.36 10.54
CA SER A 14 -17.48 -4.43 9.50
C SER A 14 -16.31 -5.08 8.80
N ALA A 15 -16.48 -5.36 7.50
CA ALA A 15 -15.48 -6.06 6.73
C ALA A 15 -14.16 -5.30 6.92
N GLN A 16 -13.22 -5.91 7.62
CA GLN A 16 -11.98 -5.24 8.01
C GLN A 16 -11.22 -4.94 6.73
N ARG A 17 -11.02 -3.65 6.46
CA ARG A 17 -10.33 -3.16 5.27
C ARG A 17 -9.09 -2.40 5.73
N VAL A 18 -7.93 -2.81 5.21
CA VAL A 18 -6.63 -2.24 5.58
C VAL A 18 -6.07 -1.49 4.39
N LEU A 19 -5.65 -0.25 4.61
CA LEU A 19 -4.84 0.51 3.67
C LEU A 19 -3.38 0.38 4.08
N VAL A 20 -2.54 -0.14 3.19
CA VAL A 20 -1.08 -0.16 3.36
C VAL A 20 -0.50 1.02 2.60
N ALA A 21 -0.33 2.14 3.31
CA ALA A 21 0.33 3.33 2.80
C ALA A 21 1.82 3.31 3.19
N ALA A 22 2.68 2.82 2.29
CA ALA A 22 4.09 2.57 2.59
C ALA A 22 5.04 3.49 1.83
N ASP A 23 6.13 3.93 2.47
CA ASP A 23 7.31 4.49 1.79
C ASP A 23 8.39 3.40 1.63
N LYS A 24 9.39 3.69 0.81
CA LYS A 24 10.56 2.86 0.55
C LYS A 24 11.40 2.64 1.81
N PHE A 25 12.11 1.52 1.84
CA PHE A 25 13.30 1.36 2.67
C PHE A 25 14.52 1.72 1.85
N LYS A 26 15.13 2.88 2.16
CA LYS A 26 16.24 3.45 1.37
C LYS A 26 17.38 2.43 1.18
N GLY A 27 17.72 2.18 -0.07
CA GLY A 27 18.77 1.22 -0.46
C GLY A 27 18.36 -0.25 -0.35
N SER A 28 17.08 -0.56 -0.09
CA SER A 28 16.61 -1.94 0.08
C SER A 28 15.34 -2.23 -0.72
N LEU A 29 14.18 -1.72 -0.28
CA LEU A 29 12.88 -2.03 -0.88
C LEU A 29 12.23 -0.75 -1.38
N THR A 30 11.61 -0.82 -2.56
CA THR A 30 10.68 0.20 -3.05
C THR A 30 9.42 0.23 -2.19
N ALA A 31 8.68 1.35 -2.23
CA ALA A 31 7.40 1.47 -1.53
C ALA A 31 6.38 0.39 -1.93
N VAL A 32 6.39 -0.01 -3.21
CA VAL A 32 5.55 -1.11 -3.73
C VAL A 32 5.91 -2.44 -3.09
N GLU A 33 7.21 -2.79 -3.07
CA GLU A 33 7.67 -4.04 -2.44
C GLU A 33 7.39 -4.07 -0.94
N VAL A 34 7.52 -2.94 -0.23
CA VAL A 34 7.13 -2.86 1.17
C VAL A 34 5.63 -3.18 1.32
N ALA A 35 4.78 -2.56 0.50
CA ALA A 35 3.34 -2.81 0.54
C ALA A 35 2.96 -4.27 0.25
N GLU A 36 3.63 -4.90 -0.72
CA GLU A 36 3.45 -6.33 -1.05
C GLU A 36 3.85 -7.24 0.11
N ARG A 37 5.00 -6.98 0.74
CA ARG A 37 5.51 -7.81 1.85
C ARG A 37 4.63 -7.67 3.10
N VAL A 38 4.15 -6.47 3.40
CA VAL A 38 3.19 -6.22 4.49
C VAL A 38 1.87 -6.92 4.20
N THR A 39 1.33 -6.78 2.97
CA THR A 39 0.09 -7.45 2.55
C THR A 39 0.19 -8.97 2.68
N ALA A 40 1.31 -9.56 2.22
CA ALA A 40 1.56 -10.98 2.37
C ALA A 40 1.64 -11.39 3.85
N GLY A 41 2.24 -10.56 4.71
CA GLY A 41 2.27 -10.77 6.16
C GLY A 41 0.88 -10.81 6.79
N LEU A 42 0.04 -9.82 6.47
CA LEU A 42 -1.33 -9.73 6.97
C LEU A 42 -2.17 -10.93 6.53
N ARG A 43 -2.08 -11.32 5.25
CA ARG A 43 -2.83 -12.45 4.70
C ARG A 43 -2.40 -13.82 5.23
N ARG A 44 -1.17 -13.96 5.77
CA ARG A 44 -0.78 -15.19 6.48
C ARG A 44 -1.59 -15.41 7.76
N ILE A 45 -2.09 -14.35 8.38
CA ILE A 45 -2.86 -14.42 9.63
C ILE A 45 -4.36 -14.36 9.36
N VAL A 46 -4.78 -13.50 8.42
CA VAL A 46 -6.18 -13.34 8.00
C VAL A 46 -6.25 -13.48 6.47
N PRO A 47 -6.45 -14.70 5.93
CA PRO A 47 -6.36 -14.97 4.49
C PRO A 47 -7.24 -14.08 3.61
N ASP A 48 -8.47 -13.82 4.06
CA ASP A 48 -9.48 -13.06 3.30
C ASP A 48 -9.47 -11.56 3.63
N LEU A 49 -8.40 -11.05 4.25
CA LEU A 49 -8.31 -9.64 4.59
C LEU A 49 -8.33 -8.77 3.32
N SER A 50 -9.27 -7.82 3.28
CA SER A 50 -9.31 -6.80 2.24
C SER A 50 -8.17 -5.81 2.48
N VAL A 51 -7.19 -5.80 1.58
CA VAL A 51 -6.02 -4.93 1.65
C VAL A 51 -5.92 -4.13 0.37
N GLU A 52 -5.79 -2.82 0.51
CA GLU A 52 -5.47 -1.89 -0.56
C GLU A 52 -4.06 -1.34 -0.34
N ALA A 53 -3.23 -1.32 -1.39
CA ALA A 53 -1.88 -0.80 -1.32
C ALA A 53 -1.85 0.61 -1.95
N LEU A 54 -1.24 1.56 -1.24
CA LEU A 54 -1.01 2.91 -1.71
C LEU A 54 0.46 3.29 -1.46
N PRO A 55 1.37 3.02 -2.41
CA PRO A 55 2.75 3.47 -2.31
C PRO A 55 2.80 5.00 -2.20
N VAL A 56 3.52 5.51 -1.19
CA VAL A 56 3.70 6.94 -0.93
C VAL A 56 5.19 7.30 -0.95
N ALA A 57 5.47 8.61 -1.03
CA ALA A 57 6.82 9.15 -0.94
C ALA A 57 6.78 10.58 -0.39
N ASP A 58 7.92 11.06 0.12
CA ASP A 58 8.11 12.33 0.82
C ASP A 58 8.60 13.49 -0.06
N GLY A 59 8.80 13.26 -1.36
CA GLY A 59 9.39 14.21 -2.30
C GLY A 59 10.85 13.89 -2.67
N GLY A 60 11.49 12.94 -1.99
CA GLY A 60 12.84 12.46 -2.33
C GLY A 60 12.85 11.40 -3.44
N ASP A 61 13.90 10.57 -3.42
CA ASP A 61 14.06 9.43 -4.32
C ASP A 61 12.82 8.51 -4.27
N GLY A 62 12.35 8.02 -5.41
CA GLY A 62 11.18 7.14 -5.47
C GLY A 62 9.83 7.88 -5.52
N THR A 63 9.79 9.21 -5.40
CA THR A 63 8.55 9.98 -5.56
C THR A 63 7.91 9.79 -6.93
N VAL A 64 8.71 9.77 -8.00
CA VAL A 64 8.21 9.46 -9.36
C VAL A 64 7.61 8.05 -9.42
N ALA A 65 8.24 7.08 -8.76
CA ALA A 65 7.73 5.70 -8.74
C ALA A 65 6.39 5.60 -7.99
N ALA A 66 6.24 6.31 -6.87
CA ALA A 66 4.98 6.39 -6.13
C ALA A 66 3.86 7.03 -6.99
N ALA A 67 4.15 8.12 -7.71
CA ALA A 67 3.19 8.74 -8.62
C ALA A 67 2.77 7.78 -9.74
N VAL A 68 3.72 7.09 -10.37
CA VAL A 68 3.41 6.10 -11.41
C VAL A 68 2.53 4.96 -10.86
N ALA A 69 2.82 4.48 -9.64
CA ALA A 69 1.99 3.47 -8.97
C ALA A 69 0.57 3.97 -8.66
N ALA A 70 0.38 5.29 -8.49
CA ALA A 70 -0.92 5.93 -8.32
C ALA A 70 -1.68 6.17 -9.66
N GLY A 71 -1.13 5.72 -10.79
CA GLY A 71 -1.77 5.81 -12.11
C GLY A 71 -1.33 7.00 -12.96
N PHE A 72 -0.30 7.75 -12.55
CA PHE A 72 0.29 8.79 -13.39
C PHE A 72 1.17 8.19 -14.49
N GLU A 73 1.27 8.90 -15.61
CA GLU A 73 2.11 8.48 -16.72
C GLU A 73 3.52 9.05 -16.60
N ARG A 74 4.53 8.18 -16.74
CA ARG A 74 5.93 8.61 -16.80
C ARG A 74 6.22 9.26 -18.15
N ARG A 75 6.72 10.50 -18.13
CA ARG A 75 7.21 11.20 -19.32
C ARG A 75 8.71 11.44 -19.19
N GLU A 76 9.49 10.91 -20.13
CA GLU A 76 10.93 11.11 -20.16
C GLU A 76 11.30 12.16 -21.21
N VAL A 77 12.10 13.15 -20.80
CA VAL A 77 12.59 14.23 -21.65
C VAL A 77 14.08 14.41 -21.40
N ARG A 78 14.86 14.56 -22.47
CA ARG A 78 16.28 14.86 -22.36
C ARG A 78 16.47 16.32 -21.96
N VAL A 79 17.24 16.55 -20.90
CA VAL A 79 17.59 17.88 -20.40
C VAL A 79 19.10 18.04 -20.31
N THR A 80 19.59 19.27 -20.23
CA THR A 80 21.01 19.56 -20.01
C THR A 80 21.42 19.08 -18.62
N GLY A 81 22.46 18.24 -18.55
CA GLY A 81 23.01 17.75 -17.29
C GLY A 81 23.69 18.86 -16.47
N PRO A 82 23.96 18.62 -15.17
CA PRO A 82 24.53 19.63 -14.27
C PRO A 82 25.91 20.15 -14.68
N SER A 83 26.67 19.36 -15.45
CA SER A 83 27.99 19.74 -15.99
C SER A 83 27.92 20.55 -17.30
N ALA A 84 26.74 20.81 -17.84
CA ALA A 84 26.52 21.44 -19.15
C ALA A 84 27.13 20.69 -20.35
N ILE A 85 27.53 19.42 -20.17
CA ILE A 85 28.02 18.54 -21.23
C ILE A 85 26.86 17.64 -21.68
N ARG A 86 26.72 17.49 -23.01
CA ARG A 86 25.61 16.76 -23.66
C ARG A 86 25.72 15.25 -23.54
#